data_AF-A0A2V6HDW8-F1
#
_entry.id   AF-A0A2V6HDW8-F1
#
_cell.length_a   1.000
_cell.length_b   1.000
_cell.length_c   1.000
_cell.angle_alpha   90.00
_cell.angle_beta   90.00
_cell.angle_gamma   90.00
#
_symmetry.space_group_name_H-M   'P 1'
#
loop_
_entity.id
_entity.type
_entity.pdbx_description
1 polymer ?
#
loop_
_entity_poly.entity_id
_entity_poly.type
_entity_poly.pdbx_seq_one_letter_code
_entity_poly.pdbx_strand_id
1 'polypeptide(L)'
;FNKITASLGKFEHARRRFEIKYASDRFLLVDDYAHHPTEIRATLCAAESIGRRRLITMFQPHRFSRTKALCREFGSAFDHADRVVITDVYPASEPPIPGITGRTIVDEIVRRGHRGVTYQPCLQSVHRDVGNMLKAGDLVLSLGAGNIHEQLEILAADLVIAEKLKAIVSEEGEVRLYEPLSNHTTLRVGGPAQFWVEPRTEQAFAELIRFCLDEHLPLFAIGRGSNLLVRDGGIRGVVVHPHGGDFEKIEVEGCEITASAGVKFRQVAYAARAANLGGLEWMEGVPGTVGGGLRMNAGAMGAQTFENVTRIRYLDAEGHSHVKNRGELEVFYRRFPLLEKNFAVSATFRGQPAERAEIDRRLRESQEKRRTTQPAAKSAGCIFKNPVTIPAGKLVDELGLKNSRVGNARVSRVHGNFIVNDGEATAAEVLELIDDIKNVARRKRGIELETELEIVGEPE
;
A
#
# COMPACT_ATOMS: atom_id res chain seq x y z
N PHE A 1 19.58 26.74 -49.18
CA PHE A 1 18.95 25.46 -49.57
C PHE A 1 19.64 24.25 -48.95
N ASN A 2 20.93 23.98 -49.19
CA ASN A 2 21.61 22.77 -48.66
C ASN A 2 21.49 22.51 -47.15
N LYS A 3 21.54 23.56 -46.30
CA LYS A 3 21.28 23.42 -44.85
C LYS A 3 19.85 23.01 -44.53
N ILE A 4 18.86 23.56 -45.22
CA ILE A 4 17.43 23.23 -45.04
C ILE A 4 17.19 21.78 -45.48
N THR A 5 17.72 21.37 -46.63
CA THR A 5 17.62 20.00 -47.14
C THR A 5 18.29 19.00 -46.19
N ALA A 6 19.48 19.31 -45.67
CA ALA A 6 20.18 18.47 -44.69
C ALA A 6 19.44 18.41 -43.34
N SER A 7 18.79 19.49 -42.91
CA SER A 7 17.97 19.50 -41.68
C SER A 7 16.66 18.73 -41.86
N LEU A 8 15.98 18.85 -43.01
CA LEU A 8 14.78 18.08 -43.32
C LEU A 8 15.08 16.58 -43.47
N GLY A 9 16.25 16.21 -44.02
CA GLY A 9 16.69 14.81 -44.07
C GLY A 9 17.01 14.19 -42.70
N LYS A 10 17.11 15.00 -41.65
CA LYS A 10 17.27 14.56 -40.24
C LYS A 10 15.98 14.70 -39.42
N PHE A 11 14.90 15.20 -40.03
CA PHE A 11 13.62 15.34 -39.36
C PHE A 11 12.93 13.97 -39.34
N GLU A 12 12.97 13.30 -38.20
CA GLU A 12 12.33 11.99 -38.04
C GLU A 12 10.86 12.13 -37.66
N HIS A 13 10.55 13.02 -36.72
CA HIS A 13 9.18 13.37 -36.33
C HIS A 13 9.14 14.68 -35.55
N ALA A 14 7.95 15.27 -35.44
CA ALA A 14 7.71 16.31 -34.44
C ALA A 14 7.57 15.62 -33.08
N ARG A 15 8.47 15.93 -32.14
CA ARG A 15 8.36 15.43 -30.76
C ARG A 15 7.04 15.88 -30.14
N ARG A 16 6.47 15.02 -29.29
CA ARG A 16 5.22 15.32 -28.56
C ARG A 16 4.06 15.68 -29.50
N ARG A 17 3.90 14.92 -30.59
CA ARG A 17 2.75 14.98 -31.50
C ARG A 17 2.21 13.58 -31.68
N PHE A 18 1.21 13.24 -30.87
CA PHE A 18 0.65 11.90 -30.74
C PHE A 18 1.75 10.82 -30.60
N GLU A 19 2.76 11.10 -29.77
CA GLU A 19 3.94 10.26 -29.63
C GLU A 19 3.63 9.09 -28.69
N ILE A 20 3.73 7.86 -29.18
CA ILE A 20 3.54 6.66 -28.37
C ILE A 20 4.75 6.49 -27.45
N LYS A 21 4.52 6.58 -26.14
CA LYS A 21 5.56 6.38 -25.11
C LYS A 21 5.62 4.94 -24.61
N TYR A 22 4.48 4.24 -24.65
CA TYR A 22 4.39 2.84 -24.24
C TYR A 22 3.18 2.18 -24.91
N ALA A 23 3.33 0.92 -25.32
CA ALA A 23 2.25 0.13 -25.87
C ALA A 23 2.37 -1.34 -25.45
N SER A 24 1.27 -1.89 -24.94
CA SER A 24 1.04 -3.32 -24.76
C SER A 24 -0.40 -3.65 -25.17
N ASP A 25 -0.78 -4.93 -25.08
CA ASP A 25 -2.17 -5.33 -25.26
C ASP A 25 -3.07 -4.69 -24.19
N ARG A 26 -2.54 -4.50 -22.98
CA ARG A 26 -3.28 -3.97 -21.82
C ARG A 26 -3.31 -2.45 -21.77
N PHE A 27 -2.28 -1.74 -22.24
CA PHE A 27 -2.20 -0.28 -22.06
C PHE A 27 -1.57 0.42 -23.26
N LEU A 28 -2.02 1.65 -23.53
CA LEU A 28 -1.41 2.54 -24.51
C LEU A 28 -1.18 3.91 -23.89
N LEU A 29 0.07 4.39 -23.84
CA LEU A 29 0.41 5.74 -23.37
C LEU A 29 0.89 6.60 -24.53
N VAL A 30 0.29 7.76 -24.67
CA VAL A 30 0.57 8.73 -25.73
C VAL A 30 0.82 10.11 -25.12
N ASP A 31 1.81 10.85 -25.63
CA ASP A 31 2.07 12.25 -25.28
C ASP A 31 1.79 13.17 -26.48
N ASP A 32 1.08 14.27 -26.24
CA ASP A 32 0.86 15.33 -27.22
C ASP A 32 1.02 16.73 -26.60
N TYR A 33 1.68 17.61 -27.35
CA TYR A 33 1.78 19.04 -27.08
C TYR A 33 0.49 19.80 -27.45
N ALA A 34 -0.67 19.28 -27.05
CA ALA A 34 -1.95 19.97 -27.19
C ALA A 34 -2.23 20.74 -25.90
N HIS A 35 -2.40 22.05 -26.00
CA HIS A 35 -2.62 22.89 -24.82
C HIS A 35 -3.65 24.00 -25.03
N HIS A 36 -4.08 24.21 -26.28
CA HIS A 36 -5.25 25.01 -26.60
C HIS A 36 -6.52 24.13 -26.60
N PRO A 37 -7.69 24.61 -26.13
CA PRO A 37 -8.94 23.83 -26.10
C PRO A 37 -9.30 23.13 -27.41
N THR A 38 -9.08 23.78 -28.56
CA THR A 38 -9.33 23.21 -29.89
C THR A 38 -8.39 22.03 -30.20
N GLU A 39 -7.11 22.16 -29.85
CA GLU A 39 -6.11 21.10 -30.07
C GLU A 39 -6.41 19.90 -29.17
N ILE A 40 -6.74 20.14 -27.90
CA ILE A 40 -7.09 19.11 -26.92
C ILE A 40 -8.27 18.29 -27.45
N ARG A 41 -9.35 18.95 -27.87
CA ARG A 41 -10.55 18.28 -28.39
C ARG A 41 -10.24 17.43 -29.63
N ALA A 42 -9.46 17.97 -30.57
CA ALA A 42 -9.07 17.24 -31.77
C ALA A 42 -8.22 16.00 -31.43
N THR A 43 -7.28 16.14 -30.48
CA THR A 43 -6.40 15.05 -30.06
C THR A 43 -7.17 13.96 -29.32
N LEU A 44 -8.10 14.33 -28.44
CA LEU A 44 -8.93 13.37 -27.72
C LEU A 44 -9.91 12.64 -28.64
N CYS A 45 -10.51 13.34 -29.61
CA CYS A 45 -11.34 12.70 -30.64
C CYS A 45 -10.53 11.68 -31.47
N ALA A 46 -9.30 12.02 -31.85
CA ALA A 46 -8.40 11.09 -32.52
C ALA A 46 -8.05 9.88 -31.62
N ALA A 47 -7.75 10.11 -30.34
CA ALA A 47 -7.45 9.05 -29.38
C ALA A 47 -8.65 8.11 -29.13
N GLU A 48 -9.86 8.65 -29.04
CA GLU A 48 -11.10 7.88 -28.91
C GLU A 48 -11.31 6.95 -30.12
N SER A 49 -11.00 7.43 -31.33
CA SER A 49 -11.13 6.65 -32.57
C SER A 49 -10.24 5.40 -32.64
N ILE A 50 -9.21 5.29 -31.78
CA ILE A 50 -8.37 4.09 -31.64
C ILE A 50 -9.19 2.92 -31.07
N GLY A 51 -10.31 3.19 -30.39
CA GLY A 51 -11.21 2.15 -29.90
C GLY A 51 -10.70 1.41 -28.66
N ARG A 52 -9.86 2.06 -27.85
CA ARG A 52 -9.50 1.57 -26.51
C ARG A 52 -10.69 1.70 -25.56
N ARG A 53 -10.68 0.94 -24.47
CA ARG A 53 -11.85 0.78 -23.58
C ARG A 53 -12.19 2.05 -22.82
N ARG A 54 -11.16 2.77 -22.35
CA ARG A 54 -11.29 4.07 -21.68
C ARG A 54 -10.16 5.00 -22.09
N LEU A 55 -10.46 6.28 -22.18
CA LEU A 55 -9.50 7.35 -22.41
C LEU A 55 -9.28 8.15 -21.11
N ILE A 56 -8.06 8.05 -20.57
CA ILE A 56 -7.62 8.78 -19.39
C ILE A 56 -6.68 9.89 -19.85
N THR A 57 -6.92 11.12 -19.40
CA THR A 57 -6.09 12.28 -19.78
C THR A 57 -5.45 12.88 -18.54
N MET A 58 -4.14 13.10 -18.58
CA MET A 58 -3.45 14.00 -17.65
C MET A 58 -3.13 15.30 -18.39
N PHE A 59 -3.50 16.44 -17.81
CA PHE A 59 -3.36 17.74 -18.46
C PHE A 59 -2.69 18.77 -17.56
N GLN A 60 -1.63 19.38 -18.08
CA GLN A 60 -0.98 20.54 -17.47
C GLN A 60 -1.36 21.82 -18.22
N PRO A 61 -2.16 22.72 -17.63
CA PRO A 61 -2.50 23.99 -18.23
C PRO A 61 -1.25 24.84 -18.49
N HIS A 62 -1.20 25.55 -19.61
CA HIS A 62 -0.07 26.42 -19.96
C HIS A 62 -0.47 27.89 -19.88
N ARG A 63 0.21 28.63 -19.00
CA ARG A 63 0.04 30.07 -18.71
C ARG A 63 -1.25 30.42 -17.95
N PHE A 64 -1.12 31.31 -16.97
CA PHE A 64 -2.27 31.79 -16.18
C PHE A 64 -3.20 32.66 -17.03
N SER A 65 -2.61 33.52 -17.87
CA SER A 65 -3.35 34.42 -18.76
C SER A 65 -4.31 33.64 -19.68
N ARG A 66 -3.82 32.55 -20.27
CA ARG A 66 -4.59 31.66 -21.14
C ARG A 66 -5.65 30.87 -20.38
N THR A 67 -5.28 30.29 -19.24
CA THR A 67 -6.22 29.54 -18.38
C THR A 67 -7.41 30.42 -17.99
N LYS A 68 -7.16 31.69 -17.67
CA LYS A 68 -8.20 32.69 -17.40
C LYS A 68 -9.03 33.03 -18.64
N ALA A 69 -8.37 33.33 -19.76
CA ALA A 69 -9.03 33.80 -20.98
C ALA A 69 -9.91 32.74 -21.64
N LEU A 70 -9.49 31.47 -21.60
CA LEU A 70 -10.15 30.35 -22.29
C LEU A 70 -10.87 29.39 -21.35
N CYS A 71 -11.15 29.82 -20.11
CA CYS A 71 -11.74 28.96 -19.08
C CYS A 71 -13.00 28.25 -19.59
N ARG A 72 -13.95 29.00 -20.18
CA ARG A 72 -15.23 28.46 -20.66
C ARG A 72 -15.07 27.42 -21.78
N GLU A 73 -14.05 27.59 -22.61
CA GLU A 73 -13.72 26.72 -23.72
C GLU A 73 -13.11 25.40 -23.23
N PHE A 74 -12.24 25.45 -22.20
CA PHE A 74 -11.70 24.27 -21.55
C PHE A 74 -12.80 23.35 -20.97
N GLY A 75 -13.92 23.91 -20.53
CA GLY A 75 -15.03 23.15 -19.96
C GLY A 75 -15.60 22.05 -20.85
N SER A 76 -15.45 22.19 -22.18
CA SER A 76 -15.89 21.18 -23.17
C SER A 76 -14.72 20.51 -23.90
N ALA A 77 -13.48 20.94 -23.63
CA ALA A 77 -12.32 20.47 -24.39
C ALA A 77 -12.06 18.97 -24.15
N PHE A 78 -12.53 18.44 -23.02
CA PHE A 78 -12.26 17.08 -22.55
C PHE A 78 -13.46 16.13 -22.68
N ASP A 79 -14.50 16.49 -23.42
CA ASP A 79 -15.76 15.72 -23.50
C ASP A 79 -15.58 14.28 -24.03
N HIS A 80 -14.48 14.02 -24.76
CA HIS A 80 -14.12 12.71 -25.29
C HIS A 80 -13.29 11.84 -24.32
N ALA A 81 -12.84 12.38 -23.18
CA ALA A 81 -12.12 11.62 -22.17
C ALA A 81 -13.09 11.02 -21.14
N ASP A 82 -12.83 9.80 -20.67
CA ASP A 82 -13.59 9.23 -19.56
C ASP A 82 -13.12 9.77 -18.21
N ARG A 83 -11.82 10.06 -18.10
CA ARG A 83 -11.16 10.56 -16.89
C ARG A 83 -10.17 11.65 -17.23
N VAL A 84 -10.12 12.67 -16.39
CA VAL A 84 -9.25 13.83 -16.59
C VAL A 84 -8.58 14.20 -15.27
N VAL A 85 -7.26 14.19 -15.23
CA VAL A 85 -6.46 14.69 -14.12
C VAL A 85 -5.86 16.03 -14.53
N ILE A 86 -6.31 17.12 -13.92
CA ILE A 86 -5.81 18.47 -14.19
C ILE A 86 -4.76 18.82 -13.14
N THR A 87 -3.56 19.21 -13.59
CA THR A 87 -2.50 19.70 -12.69
C THR A 87 -2.61 21.21 -12.47
N ASP A 88 -1.77 21.76 -11.58
CA ASP A 88 -1.64 23.21 -11.53
C ASP A 88 -0.96 23.78 -12.79
N VAL A 89 -1.13 25.08 -13.01
CA VAL A 89 -0.74 25.80 -14.22
C VAL A 89 0.79 25.85 -14.34
N TYR A 90 1.32 25.40 -15.48
CA TYR A 90 2.70 25.69 -15.86
C TYR A 90 2.82 27.18 -16.25
N PRO A 91 3.59 28.00 -15.50
CA PRO A 91 3.56 29.45 -15.63
C PRO A 91 4.18 29.97 -16.93
N ALA A 92 5.17 29.25 -17.49
CA ALA A 92 5.94 29.71 -18.64
C ALA A 92 6.43 31.16 -18.51
N SER A 93 7.02 31.48 -17.35
CA SER A 93 7.51 32.82 -16.96
C SER A 93 6.44 33.88 -16.69
N GLU A 94 5.15 33.53 -16.62
CA GLU A 94 4.10 34.44 -16.13
C GLU A 94 4.04 34.46 -14.59
N PRO A 95 3.82 35.65 -13.98
CA PRO A 95 3.48 35.70 -12.57
C PRO A 95 2.10 35.05 -12.33
N PRO A 96 1.89 34.36 -11.19
CA PRO A 96 0.59 33.84 -10.81
C PRO A 96 -0.50 34.91 -10.82
N ILE A 97 -1.67 34.59 -11.37
CA ILE A 97 -2.85 35.45 -11.30
C ILE A 97 -3.69 34.97 -10.10
N PRO A 98 -4.02 35.84 -9.12
CA PRO A 98 -4.82 35.44 -7.96
C PRO A 98 -6.13 34.75 -8.36
N GLY A 99 -6.37 33.57 -7.79
CA GLY A 99 -7.57 32.76 -8.04
C GLY A 99 -7.55 31.93 -9.34
N ILE A 100 -6.49 32.01 -10.15
CA ILE A 100 -6.35 31.20 -11.36
C ILE A 100 -5.37 30.07 -11.10
N THR A 101 -5.89 28.84 -11.13
CA THR A 101 -5.13 27.60 -10.96
C THR A 101 -5.68 26.53 -11.90
N GLY A 102 -5.11 25.33 -11.89
CA GLY A 102 -5.72 24.19 -12.59
C GLY A 102 -7.15 23.90 -12.12
N ARG A 103 -7.49 24.23 -10.87
CA ARG A 103 -8.86 24.07 -10.33
C ARG A 103 -9.89 24.91 -11.10
N THR A 104 -9.49 26.05 -11.66
CA THR A 104 -10.35 26.88 -12.52
C THR A 104 -10.89 26.08 -13.71
N ILE A 105 -10.07 25.21 -14.30
CA ILE A 105 -10.48 24.33 -15.41
C ILE A 105 -11.35 23.19 -14.90
N VAL A 106 -10.98 22.58 -13.76
CA VAL A 106 -11.75 21.50 -13.13
C VAL A 106 -13.18 21.94 -12.84
N ASP A 107 -13.35 23.10 -12.19
CA ASP A 107 -14.65 23.63 -11.82
C ASP A 107 -15.54 23.87 -13.06
N GLU A 108 -14.94 24.33 -14.16
CA GLU A 108 -15.64 24.57 -15.42
C GLU A 108 -16.01 23.27 -16.15
N ILE A 109 -15.16 22.24 -16.10
CA ILE A 109 -15.48 20.88 -16.60
C ILE A 109 -16.65 20.28 -15.79
N VAL A 110 -16.61 20.40 -14.45
CA VAL A 110 -17.70 19.95 -13.57
C VAL A 110 -18.99 20.70 -13.86
N ARG A 111 -18.93 22.03 -14.05
CA ARG A 111 -20.09 22.87 -14.39
C ARG A 111 -20.76 22.43 -15.70
N ARG A 112 -20.01 21.86 -16.64
CA ARG A 112 -20.51 21.30 -17.91
C ARG A 112 -21.08 19.88 -17.78
N GLY A 113 -20.93 19.24 -16.62
CA GLY A 113 -21.53 17.95 -16.31
C GLY A 113 -20.58 16.76 -16.40
N HIS A 114 -19.32 16.98 -16.80
CA HIS A 114 -18.34 15.90 -16.85
C HIS A 114 -17.82 15.59 -15.43
N ARG A 115 -18.19 14.42 -14.89
CA ARG A 115 -17.89 14.04 -13.49
C ARG A 115 -16.58 13.29 -13.30
N GLY A 116 -15.90 12.91 -14.39
CA GLY A 116 -14.65 12.14 -14.36
C GLY A 116 -13.38 12.97 -14.12
N VAL A 117 -13.49 14.21 -13.64
CA VAL A 117 -12.35 15.13 -13.50
C VAL A 117 -11.85 15.22 -12.05
N THR A 118 -10.53 15.26 -11.87
CA THR A 118 -9.86 15.47 -10.59
C THR A 118 -8.79 16.56 -10.70
N TYR A 119 -8.47 17.20 -9.57
CA TYR A 119 -7.40 18.18 -9.45
C TYR A 119 -6.23 17.59 -8.68
N GLN A 120 -5.03 17.62 -9.26
CA GLN A 120 -3.78 17.18 -8.61
C GLN A 120 -2.75 18.34 -8.65
N PRO A 121 -2.63 19.14 -7.58
CA PRO A 121 -1.72 20.28 -7.57
C PRO A 121 -0.24 19.88 -7.60
N CYS A 122 0.11 18.69 -7.10
CA CYS A 122 1.48 18.19 -7.07
C CYS A 122 1.78 17.43 -8.36
N LEU A 123 2.54 18.04 -9.28
CA LEU A 123 2.88 17.43 -10.56
C LEU A 123 3.54 16.05 -10.40
N GLN A 124 4.41 15.92 -9.39
CA GLN A 124 5.14 14.69 -9.08
C GLN A 124 4.22 13.54 -8.63
N SER A 125 2.96 13.80 -8.29
CA SER A 125 1.99 12.76 -7.89
C SER A 125 1.08 12.32 -9.04
N VAL A 126 1.10 13.00 -10.19
CA VAL A 126 0.12 12.77 -11.28
C VAL A 126 0.27 11.38 -11.89
N HIS A 127 1.50 10.91 -12.08
CA HIS A 127 1.75 9.55 -12.57
C HIS A 127 1.20 8.50 -11.59
N ARG A 128 1.21 8.79 -10.27
CA ARG A 128 0.69 7.91 -9.23
C ARG A 128 -0.83 7.82 -9.31
N ASP A 129 -1.51 8.96 -9.41
CA ASP A 129 -2.97 9.03 -9.54
C ASP A 129 -3.46 8.31 -10.79
N VAL A 130 -2.80 8.56 -11.93
CA VAL A 130 -3.16 7.89 -13.19
C VAL A 130 -2.83 6.41 -13.14
N GLY A 131 -1.64 6.03 -12.70
CA GLY A 131 -1.22 4.64 -12.59
C GLY A 131 -2.13 3.81 -11.68
N ASN A 132 -2.58 4.38 -10.55
CA ASN A 132 -3.48 3.69 -9.62
C ASN A 132 -4.88 3.43 -10.20
N MET A 133 -5.37 4.27 -11.11
CA MET A 133 -6.69 4.11 -11.72
C MET A 133 -6.70 3.27 -13.01
N LEU A 134 -5.53 2.86 -13.50
CA LEU A 134 -5.39 2.10 -14.74
C LEU A 134 -6.11 0.75 -14.67
N LYS A 135 -6.71 0.39 -15.80
CA LYS A 135 -7.34 -0.91 -16.06
C LYS A 135 -6.95 -1.39 -17.45
N ALA A 136 -6.94 -2.71 -17.62
CA ALA A 136 -6.63 -3.31 -18.92
C ALA A 136 -7.59 -2.78 -20.01
N GLY A 137 -7.01 -2.38 -21.13
CA GLY A 137 -7.67 -1.75 -22.27
C GLY A 137 -7.64 -0.22 -22.26
N ASP A 138 -7.02 0.43 -21.27
CA ASP A 138 -6.97 1.89 -21.17
C ASP A 138 -5.96 2.53 -22.16
N LEU A 139 -6.32 3.71 -22.64
CA LEU A 139 -5.40 4.68 -23.26
C LEU A 139 -5.16 5.82 -22.28
N VAL A 140 -3.90 6.15 -22.03
CA VAL A 140 -3.49 7.36 -21.30
C VAL A 140 -2.94 8.38 -22.28
N LEU A 141 -3.46 9.59 -22.22
CA LEU A 141 -2.98 10.72 -23.00
C LEU A 141 -2.42 11.80 -22.06
N SER A 142 -1.15 12.13 -22.23
CA SER A 142 -0.55 13.31 -21.60
C SER A 142 -0.67 14.50 -22.53
N LEU A 143 -1.27 15.56 -22.02
CA LEU A 143 -1.54 16.80 -22.76
C LEU A 143 -0.97 18.00 -22.02
N GLY A 144 -0.45 18.96 -22.77
CA GLY A 144 -0.05 20.25 -22.23
C GLY A 144 1.36 20.64 -22.62
N ALA A 145 1.71 21.85 -22.20
CA ALA A 145 3.04 22.39 -22.38
C ALA A 145 3.75 22.48 -21.02
N GLY A 146 5.08 22.41 -21.04
CA GLY A 146 5.88 22.19 -19.83
C GLY A 146 6.32 20.72 -19.73
N ASN A 147 6.29 20.18 -18.51
CA ASN A 147 6.98 18.96 -18.13
C ASN A 147 6.05 17.79 -17.73
N ILE A 148 4.75 17.87 -18.01
CA ILE A 148 3.80 16.76 -17.80
C ILE A 148 4.19 15.46 -18.53
N HIS A 149 4.91 15.57 -19.66
CA HIS A 149 5.43 14.40 -20.38
C HIS A 149 6.41 13.56 -19.55
N GLU A 150 7.18 14.18 -18.65
CA GLU A 150 8.10 13.47 -17.75
C GLU A 150 7.31 12.54 -16.79
N GLN A 151 6.11 12.94 -16.38
CA GLN A 151 5.22 12.10 -15.55
C GLN A 151 4.70 10.89 -16.33
N LEU A 152 4.39 11.07 -17.62
CA LEU A 152 4.00 9.95 -18.48
C LEU A 152 5.18 8.99 -18.72
N GLU A 153 6.41 9.50 -18.83
CA GLU A 153 7.62 8.69 -18.97
C GLU A 153 7.92 7.87 -17.72
N ILE A 154 7.73 8.43 -16.51
CA ILE A 154 7.80 7.67 -15.25
C ILE A 154 6.76 6.54 -15.25
N LEU A 155 5.50 6.83 -15.58
CA LEU A 155 4.44 5.83 -15.64
C LEU A 155 4.74 4.73 -16.67
N ALA A 156 5.27 5.11 -17.84
CA ALA A 156 5.67 4.17 -18.88
C ALA A 156 6.79 3.23 -18.40
N ALA A 157 7.81 3.75 -17.71
CA ALA A 157 8.89 2.94 -17.15
C ALA A 157 8.37 1.96 -16.09
N ASP A 158 7.50 2.42 -15.18
CA ASP A 158 6.90 1.56 -14.17
C ASP A 158 5.98 0.50 -14.80
N LEU A 159 5.26 0.82 -15.87
CA LEU A 159 4.45 -0.16 -16.62
C LEU A 159 5.29 -1.28 -17.25
N VAL A 160 6.51 -1.01 -17.70
CA VAL A 160 7.42 -2.05 -18.21
C VAL A 160 7.69 -3.09 -17.11
N ILE A 161 7.97 -2.64 -15.89
CA ILE A 161 8.20 -3.52 -14.74
C ILE A 161 6.90 -4.22 -14.33
N ALA A 162 5.78 -3.49 -14.27
CA ALA A 162 4.49 -4.04 -13.87
C ALA A 162 4.00 -5.17 -14.80
N GLU A 163 4.22 -5.08 -16.12
CA GLU A 163 3.87 -6.17 -17.03
C GLU A 163 4.77 -7.41 -16.84
N LYS A 164 6.07 -7.22 -16.58
CA LYS A 164 6.97 -8.33 -16.25
C LYS A 164 6.52 -9.03 -14.97
N LEU A 165 6.18 -8.24 -13.93
CA LEU A 165 5.61 -8.75 -12.68
C LEU A 165 4.29 -9.51 -12.92
N LYS A 166 3.41 -8.97 -13.79
CA LYS A 166 2.14 -9.61 -14.13
C LYS A 166 2.36 -10.94 -14.84
N ALA A 167 3.36 -11.05 -15.71
CA ALA A 167 3.70 -12.30 -16.36
C ALA A 167 4.15 -13.37 -15.35
N ILE A 168 4.94 -12.98 -14.33
CA ILE A 168 5.40 -13.89 -13.25
C ILE A 168 4.23 -14.42 -12.42
N VAL A 169 3.31 -13.54 -11.99
CA VAL A 169 2.18 -13.97 -11.14
C VAL A 169 1.02 -14.56 -11.93
N SER A 170 1.13 -14.62 -13.26
CA SER A 170 0.14 -15.12 -14.22
C SER A 170 -1.21 -14.40 -14.16
N GLU A 171 -2.22 -14.91 -14.88
CA GLU A 171 -3.58 -14.37 -14.85
C GLU A 171 -4.23 -14.47 -13.46
N GLU A 172 -3.85 -15.47 -12.66
CA GLU A 172 -4.43 -15.68 -11.33
C GLU A 172 -3.95 -14.68 -10.28
N GLY A 173 -2.74 -14.14 -10.43
CA GLY A 173 -2.19 -13.11 -9.54
C GLY A 173 -2.60 -11.70 -9.91
N GLU A 174 -2.34 -10.75 -9.01
CA GLU A 174 -2.69 -9.34 -9.21
C GLU A 174 -1.45 -8.44 -9.17
N VAL A 175 -1.43 -7.43 -10.04
CA VAL A 175 -0.42 -6.36 -10.03
C VAL A 175 -1.13 -5.02 -10.15
N ARG A 176 -0.89 -4.12 -9.20
CA ARG A 176 -1.39 -2.74 -9.20
C ARG A 176 -0.25 -1.75 -9.03
N LEU A 177 -0.33 -0.63 -9.74
CA LEU A 177 0.59 0.48 -9.60
C LEU A 177 0.11 1.44 -8.51
N TYR A 178 1.06 1.93 -7.70
CA TYR A 178 0.85 2.98 -6.70
C TYR A 178 -0.34 2.72 -5.76
N GLU A 179 -0.55 1.46 -5.36
CA GLU A 179 -1.68 1.05 -4.51
C GLU A 179 -1.56 1.67 -3.11
N PRO A 180 -2.55 2.45 -2.64
CA PRO A 180 -2.50 3.06 -1.31
C PRO A 180 -2.46 2.00 -0.21
N LEU A 181 -1.37 1.97 0.56
CA LEU A 181 -1.20 0.99 1.64
C LEU A 181 -2.14 1.26 2.82
N SER A 182 -2.77 2.44 2.90
CA SER A 182 -3.90 2.69 3.80
C SER A 182 -5.09 1.74 3.58
N ASN A 183 -5.24 1.12 2.40
CA ASN A 183 -6.23 0.06 2.15
C ASN A 183 -5.83 -1.29 2.78
N HIS A 184 -4.53 -1.47 3.06
CA HIS A 184 -3.92 -2.75 3.43
C HIS A 184 -3.33 -2.76 4.85
N THR A 185 -3.43 -1.65 5.60
CA THR A 185 -3.09 -1.57 7.02
C THR A 185 -4.33 -1.43 7.90
N THR A 186 -4.30 -2.00 9.11
CA THR A 186 -5.46 -1.91 10.02
C THR A 186 -5.61 -0.54 10.67
N LEU A 187 -4.54 0.25 10.73
CA LEU A 187 -4.58 1.67 11.11
C LEU A 187 -5.19 2.53 9.99
N ARG A 188 -5.27 2.01 8.76
CA ARG A 188 -5.67 2.71 7.54
C ARG A 188 -4.87 3.98 7.28
N VAL A 189 -3.56 3.84 7.40
CA VAL A 189 -2.55 4.88 7.14
C VAL A 189 -1.46 4.24 6.29
N GLY A 190 -0.97 4.97 5.29
CA GLY A 190 0.08 4.52 4.41
C GLY A 190 -0.03 5.09 3.00
N GLY A 191 1.10 5.60 2.52
CA GLY A 191 1.29 6.03 1.14
C GLY A 191 1.24 4.87 0.13
N PRO A 192 1.56 5.14 -1.14
CA PRO A 192 1.44 4.15 -2.21
C PRO A 192 2.55 3.09 -2.18
N ALA A 193 2.21 1.84 -2.46
CA ALA A 193 3.18 0.83 -2.91
C ALA A 193 3.45 1.04 -4.39
N GLN A 194 4.71 1.24 -4.80
CA GLN A 194 5.05 1.45 -6.22
C GLN A 194 4.53 0.30 -7.09
N PHE A 195 4.86 -0.95 -6.71
CA PHE A 195 4.26 -2.16 -7.28
C PHE A 195 3.61 -2.99 -6.17
N TRP A 196 2.29 -3.09 -6.17
CA TRP A 196 1.57 -4.05 -5.33
C TRP A 196 1.37 -5.36 -6.09
N VAL A 197 1.80 -6.47 -5.49
CA VAL A 197 1.80 -7.78 -6.15
C VAL A 197 1.19 -8.86 -5.25
N GLU A 198 0.21 -9.60 -5.77
CA GLU A 198 -0.45 -10.71 -5.08
C GLU A 198 -0.19 -12.03 -5.81
N PRO A 199 0.85 -12.80 -5.43
CA PRO A 199 1.04 -14.15 -5.95
C PRO A 199 0.06 -15.12 -5.29
N ARG A 200 -0.46 -16.08 -6.08
CA ARG A 200 -1.36 -17.14 -5.58
C ARG A 200 -0.69 -18.48 -5.33
N THR A 201 0.53 -18.68 -5.83
CA THR A 201 1.28 -19.93 -5.67
C THR A 201 2.65 -19.68 -5.05
N GLU A 202 3.18 -20.68 -4.36
CA GLU A 202 4.55 -20.61 -3.82
C GLU A 202 5.58 -20.43 -4.96
N GLN A 203 5.36 -21.09 -6.10
CA GLN A 203 6.24 -20.98 -7.26
C GLN A 203 6.29 -19.54 -7.81
N ALA A 204 5.14 -18.91 -8.03
CA ALA A 204 5.10 -17.53 -8.51
C ALA A 204 5.75 -16.57 -7.51
N PHE A 205 5.60 -16.82 -6.20
CA PHE A 205 6.28 -16.01 -5.19
C PHE A 205 7.81 -16.22 -5.21
N ALA A 206 8.29 -17.44 -5.40
CA ALA A 206 9.71 -17.73 -5.55
C ALA A 206 10.32 -17.06 -6.79
N GLU A 207 9.62 -17.11 -7.92
CA GLU A 207 10.02 -16.43 -9.16
C GLU A 207 10.01 -14.91 -9.01
N LEU A 208 9.01 -14.36 -8.30
CA LEU A 208 8.96 -12.94 -7.95
C LEU A 208 10.17 -12.50 -7.13
N ILE A 209 10.58 -13.29 -6.12
CA ILE A 209 11.77 -12.99 -5.31
C ILE A 209 13.02 -12.90 -6.19
N ARG A 210 13.23 -13.88 -7.09
CA ARG A 210 14.37 -13.90 -8.01
C ARG A 210 14.35 -12.71 -8.96
N PHE A 211 13.19 -12.40 -9.53
CA PHE A 211 13.03 -11.26 -10.41
C PHE A 211 13.38 -9.93 -9.71
N CYS A 212 12.90 -9.73 -8.49
CA CYS A 212 13.24 -8.55 -7.70
C CYS A 212 14.74 -8.47 -7.41
N LEU A 213 15.39 -9.60 -7.13
CA LEU A 213 16.84 -9.66 -6.93
C LEU A 213 17.60 -9.25 -8.20
N ASP A 214 17.26 -9.83 -9.35
CA ASP A 214 17.93 -9.58 -10.63
C ASP A 214 17.77 -8.13 -11.10
N GLU A 215 16.56 -7.57 -10.96
CA GLU A 215 16.24 -6.18 -11.33
C GLU A 215 16.60 -5.17 -10.22
N HIS A 216 17.23 -5.62 -9.12
CA HIS A 216 17.63 -4.79 -7.97
C HIS A 216 16.46 -3.99 -7.36
N LEU A 217 15.26 -4.57 -7.37
CA LEU A 217 14.05 -4.00 -6.80
C LEU A 217 13.93 -4.39 -5.32
N PRO A 218 13.80 -3.42 -4.39
CA PRO A 218 13.47 -3.72 -3.01
C PRO A 218 12.15 -4.50 -2.93
N LEU A 219 12.13 -5.57 -2.14
CA LEU A 219 10.95 -6.41 -1.93
C LEU A 219 10.52 -6.35 -0.46
N PHE A 220 9.27 -5.95 -0.21
CA PHE A 220 8.67 -5.89 1.12
C PHE A 220 7.43 -6.77 1.19
N ALA A 221 7.41 -7.73 2.10
CA ALA A 221 6.24 -8.60 2.29
C ALA A 221 5.29 -8.06 3.36
N ILE A 222 4.00 -8.03 3.05
CA ILE A 222 2.95 -7.59 3.94
C ILE A 222 1.88 -8.67 4.13
N GLY A 223 1.49 -8.90 5.38
CA GLY A 223 0.30 -9.67 5.72
C GLY A 223 -0.93 -8.76 5.76
N ARG A 224 -1.64 -8.74 6.89
CA ARG A 224 -2.81 -7.84 7.10
C ARG A 224 -2.44 -6.40 7.47
N GLY A 225 -1.15 -6.05 7.47
CA GLY A 225 -0.67 -4.73 7.91
C GLY A 225 -1.12 -4.34 9.32
N SER A 226 -1.26 -5.30 10.24
CA SER A 226 -1.80 -5.07 11.60
C SER A 226 -0.79 -4.58 12.63
N ASN A 227 0.48 -4.52 12.24
CA ASN A 227 1.59 -3.99 13.05
C ASN A 227 2.46 -3.01 12.23
N LEU A 228 1.89 -2.37 11.20
CA LEU A 228 2.62 -1.46 10.33
C LEU A 228 2.12 -0.02 10.45
N LEU A 229 3.07 0.91 10.44
CA LEU A 229 2.86 2.31 10.09
C LEU A 229 3.69 2.61 8.84
N VAL A 230 3.01 2.62 7.69
CA VAL A 230 3.63 2.99 6.43
C VAL A 230 3.63 4.51 6.32
N ARG A 231 4.78 5.10 5.99
CA ARG A 231 4.92 6.55 5.79
C ARG A 231 4.13 7.05 4.58
N ASP A 232 3.87 8.36 4.54
CA ASP A 232 2.99 8.99 3.54
C ASP A 232 3.58 8.96 2.11
N GLY A 233 4.91 8.92 1.96
CA GLY A 233 5.58 8.71 0.67
C GLY A 233 5.46 7.28 0.14
N GLY A 234 5.03 6.33 0.98
CA GLY A 234 4.78 4.95 0.59
C GLY A 234 6.02 4.06 0.56
N ILE A 235 5.99 2.98 -0.22
CA ILE A 235 7.08 2.01 -0.34
C ILE A 235 7.50 1.88 -1.81
N ARG A 236 8.77 2.18 -2.09
CA ARG A 236 9.39 1.94 -3.40
C ARG A 236 9.69 0.46 -3.62
N GLY A 237 9.73 0.06 -4.89
CA GLY A 237 9.89 -1.34 -5.28
C GLY A 237 8.60 -2.15 -5.12
N VAL A 238 8.76 -3.44 -4.86
CA VAL A 238 7.65 -4.38 -4.82
C VAL A 238 7.17 -4.56 -3.38
N VAL A 239 5.88 -4.31 -3.16
CA VAL A 239 5.16 -4.78 -1.98
C VAL A 239 4.37 -6.03 -2.34
N VAL A 240 4.79 -7.16 -1.77
CA VAL A 240 4.16 -8.46 -2.01
C VAL A 240 3.17 -8.80 -0.90
N HIS A 241 1.97 -9.19 -1.28
CA HIS A 241 0.94 -9.71 -0.38
C HIS A 241 0.56 -11.14 -0.80
N PRO A 242 1.20 -12.18 -0.22
CA PRO A 242 0.87 -13.56 -0.52
C PRO A 242 -0.57 -13.89 -0.07
N HIS A 243 -1.50 -13.96 -1.02
CA HIS A 243 -2.93 -14.04 -0.77
C HIS A 243 -3.64 -14.93 -1.79
N GLY A 244 -4.64 -15.68 -1.32
CA GLY A 244 -5.33 -16.70 -2.10
C GLY A 244 -4.48 -17.93 -2.42
N GLY A 245 -5.08 -18.89 -3.12
CA GLY A 245 -4.41 -20.10 -3.61
C GLY A 245 -3.66 -20.87 -2.51
N ASP A 246 -2.36 -21.08 -2.71
CA ASP A 246 -1.48 -21.78 -1.77
C ASP A 246 -1.34 -21.07 -0.42
N PHE A 247 -1.59 -19.76 -0.35
CA PHE A 247 -1.37 -18.94 0.83
C PHE A 247 -2.54 -18.92 1.83
N GLU A 248 -3.68 -19.54 1.51
CA GLU A 248 -4.86 -19.61 2.38
C GLU A 248 -5.26 -21.03 2.82
N LYS A 249 -4.40 -22.01 2.56
CA LYS A 249 -4.65 -23.42 2.92
C LYS A 249 -4.52 -23.64 4.43
N ILE A 250 -5.41 -24.49 4.95
CA ILE A 250 -5.35 -25.00 6.32
C ILE A 250 -5.68 -26.49 6.32
N GLU A 251 -4.79 -27.28 6.89
CA GLU A 251 -4.85 -28.74 6.94
C GLU A 251 -4.71 -29.20 8.38
N VAL A 252 -5.49 -30.21 8.78
CA VAL A 252 -5.47 -30.76 10.14
C VAL A 252 -5.16 -32.24 10.07
N GLU A 253 -4.09 -32.66 10.73
CA GLU A 253 -3.61 -34.03 10.76
C GLU A 253 -3.30 -34.44 12.21
N GLY A 254 -4.17 -35.27 12.80
CA GLY A 254 -4.04 -35.67 14.19
C GLY A 254 -4.09 -34.47 15.14
N CYS A 255 -2.97 -34.15 15.80
CA CYS A 255 -2.83 -33.02 16.72
C CYS A 255 -2.11 -31.82 16.10
N GLU A 256 -1.81 -31.87 14.81
CA GLU A 256 -1.11 -30.81 14.09
C GLU A 256 -2.03 -30.10 13.10
N ILE A 257 -1.80 -28.79 12.95
CA ILE A 257 -2.51 -27.91 12.03
C ILE A 257 -1.48 -27.19 11.19
N THR A 258 -1.41 -27.47 9.90
CA THR A 258 -0.57 -26.73 8.95
C THR A 258 -1.39 -25.61 8.34
N ALA A 259 -0.95 -24.38 8.49
CA ALA A 259 -1.63 -23.20 7.96
C ALA A 259 -0.64 -22.32 7.17
N SER A 260 -1.08 -21.89 6.00
CA SER A 260 -0.31 -21.01 5.12
C SER A 260 -0.22 -19.57 5.64
N ALA A 261 0.77 -18.82 5.16
CA ALA A 261 1.16 -17.51 5.68
C ALA A 261 0.06 -16.44 5.57
N GLY A 262 -0.87 -16.57 4.61
CA GLY A 262 -2.02 -15.69 4.44
C GLY A 262 -3.21 -16.02 5.36
N VAL A 263 -3.25 -17.22 5.96
CA VAL A 263 -4.32 -17.63 6.87
C VAL A 263 -4.36 -16.74 8.10
N LYS A 264 -5.54 -16.26 8.49
CA LYS A 264 -5.71 -15.45 9.70
C LYS A 264 -5.53 -16.32 10.94
N PHE A 265 -4.90 -15.79 11.99
CA PHE A 265 -4.74 -16.53 13.25
C PHE A 265 -6.08 -17.01 13.84
N ARG A 266 -7.13 -16.20 13.70
CA ARG A 266 -8.49 -16.61 14.05
C ARG A 266 -8.92 -17.89 13.31
N GLN A 267 -8.59 -18.06 12.03
CA GLN A 267 -8.96 -19.28 11.30
C GLN A 267 -8.23 -20.51 11.87
N VAL A 268 -6.96 -20.36 12.27
CA VAL A 268 -6.21 -21.43 12.94
C VAL A 268 -6.89 -21.84 14.26
N ALA A 269 -7.27 -20.88 15.10
CA ALA A 269 -7.97 -21.16 16.36
C ALA A 269 -9.30 -21.90 16.15
N TYR A 270 -10.06 -21.56 15.11
CA TYR A 270 -11.34 -22.20 14.83
C TYR A 270 -11.18 -23.58 14.16
N ALA A 271 -10.12 -23.80 13.38
CA ALA A 271 -9.77 -25.13 12.88
C ALA A 271 -9.36 -26.06 14.03
N ALA A 272 -8.56 -25.56 14.98
CA ALA A 272 -8.20 -26.29 16.20
C ALA A 272 -9.42 -26.69 17.00
N ARG A 273 -10.33 -25.72 17.22
CA ARG A 273 -11.63 -25.97 17.85
C ARG A 273 -12.43 -27.06 17.12
N ALA A 274 -12.52 -27.00 15.79
CA ALA A 274 -13.26 -27.98 15.00
C ALA A 274 -12.71 -29.41 15.17
N ALA A 275 -11.39 -29.53 15.35
CA ALA A 275 -10.69 -30.78 15.57
C ALA A 275 -10.53 -31.19 17.05
N ASN A 276 -11.17 -30.47 17.99
CA ASN A 276 -11.04 -30.69 19.44
C ASN A 276 -9.58 -30.60 19.95
N LEU A 277 -8.83 -29.65 19.37
CA LEU A 277 -7.48 -29.31 19.77
C LEU A 277 -7.49 -27.97 20.53
N GLY A 278 -7.14 -28.00 21.81
CA GLY A 278 -6.91 -26.84 22.65
C GLY A 278 -5.46 -26.33 22.59
N GLY A 279 -5.21 -25.19 23.24
CA GLY A 279 -3.90 -24.53 23.31
C GLY A 279 -3.63 -23.51 22.20
N LEU A 280 -4.59 -23.28 21.31
CA LEU A 280 -4.50 -22.34 20.17
C LEU A 280 -5.57 -21.23 20.25
N GLU A 281 -6.34 -21.16 21.33
CA GLU A 281 -7.47 -20.23 21.49
C GLU A 281 -7.01 -18.77 21.55
N TRP A 282 -5.82 -18.53 22.09
CA TRP A 282 -5.21 -17.19 22.19
C TRP A 282 -5.02 -16.51 20.83
N MET A 283 -4.89 -17.29 19.75
CA MET A 283 -4.76 -16.80 18.37
C MET A 283 -6.00 -16.06 17.89
N GLU A 284 -7.17 -16.34 18.48
CA GLU A 284 -8.41 -15.62 18.18
C GLU A 284 -8.27 -14.11 18.43
N GLY A 285 -7.57 -13.76 19.52
CA GLY A 285 -7.37 -12.38 19.95
C GLY A 285 -6.30 -11.62 19.16
N VAL A 286 -5.51 -12.28 18.30
CA VAL A 286 -4.42 -11.65 17.56
C VAL A 286 -4.88 -11.22 16.17
N PRO A 287 -4.92 -9.91 15.87
CA PRO A 287 -5.20 -9.44 14.53
C PRO A 287 -3.98 -9.71 13.63
N GLY A 288 -4.16 -10.47 12.56
CA GLY A 288 -3.09 -10.71 11.60
C GLY A 288 -3.21 -12.05 10.90
N THR A 289 -2.19 -12.36 10.11
CA THR A 289 -2.03 -13.65 9.42
C THR A 289 -0.86 -14.43 10.01
N VAL A 290 -0.81 -15.72 9.74
CA VAL A 290 0.26 -16.63 10.21
C VAL A 290 1.64 -16.09 9.86
N GLY A 291 1.86 -15.59 8.63
CA GLY A 291 3.15 -15.07 8.20
C GLY A 291 3.63 -13.88 9.05
N GLY A 292 2.76 -12.89 9.27
CA GLY A 292 3.06 -11.77 10.17
C GLY A 292 3.23 -12.21 11.62
N GLY A 293 2.46 -13.21 12.04
CA GLY A 293 2.58 -13.85 13.34
C GLY A 293 3.93 -14.49 13.61
N LEU A 294 4.44 -15.26 12.64
CA LEU A 294 5.77 -15.85 12.71
C LEU A 294 6.85 -14.75 12.73
N ARG A 295 6.74 -13.75 11.84
CA ARG A 295 7.72 -12.65 11.75
C ARG A 295 7.89 -11.89 13.07
N MET A 296 6.78 -11.71 13.78
CA MET A 296 6.75 -10.96 15.04
C MET A 296 6.85 -11.85 16.28
N ASN A 297 6.92 -13.19 16.15
CA ASN A 297 6.62 -14.10 17.27
C ASN A 297 5.41 -13.56 18.08
N ALA A 298 4.30 -13.37 17.37
CA ALA A 298 3.11 -12.72 17.92
C ALA A 298 2.60 -13.51 19.11
N GLY A 299 1.93 -12.81 20.02
CA GLY A 299 1.51 -13.42 21.27
C GLY A 299 0.46 -12.57 21.96
N ALA A 300 -0.46 -13.26 22.61
CA ALA A 300 -1.52 -12.65 23.41
C ALA A 300 -1.81 -13.57 24.59
N MET A 301 -2.32 -12.98 25.67
CA MET A 301 -2.83 -13.73 26.83
C MET A 301 -1.80 -14.65 27.50
N GLY A 302 -0.53 -14.29 27.44
CA GLY A 302 0.56 -15.06 28.06
C GLY A 302 1.12 -16.18 27.17
N ALA A 303 0.60 -16.36 25.96
CA ALA A 303 1.11 -17.32 24.98
C ALA A 303 1.79 -16.62 23.79
N GLN A 304 2.66 -17.36 23.09
CA GLN A 304 3.40 -16.89 21.91
C GLN A 304 3.35 -17.89 20.75
N THR A 305 3.52 -17.40 19.53
CA THR A 305 3.39 -18.19 18.30
C THR A 305 4.28 -19.44 18.33
N PHE A 306 5.56 -19.29 18.69
CA PHE A 306 6.52 -20.39 18.67
C PHE A 306 6.44 -21.36 19.86
N GLU A 307 5.49 -21.17 20.78
CA GLU A 307 5.16 -22.18 21.80
C GLU A 307 4.37 -23.34 21.18
N ASN A 308 3.60 -23.06 20.12
CA ASN A 308 2.81 -24.06 19.42
C ASN A 308 3.44 -24.51 18.08
N VAL A 309 4.38 -23.76 17.50
CA VAL A 309 4.98 -24.12 16.19
C VAL A 309 5.90 -25.33 16.33
N THR A 310 5.66 -26.37 15.51
CA THR A 310 6.56 -27.54 15.39
C THR A 310 7.45 -27.46 14.17
N ARG A 311 6.99 -26.80 13.09
CA ARG A 311 7.69 -26.72 11.81
C ARG A 311 7.29 -25.46 11.05
N ILE A 312 8.21 -24.87 10.30
CA ILE A 312 7.93 -23.76 9.37
C ILE A 312 8.46 -24.07 7.98
N ARG A 313 7.80 -23.50 6.98
CA ARG A 313 8.26 -23.45 5.58
C ARG A 313 8.46 -22.00 5.18
N TYR A 314 9.56 -21.69 4.51
CA TYR A 314 9.89 -20.33 4.08
C TYR A 314 10.66 -20.33 2.76
N LEU A 315 10.62 -19.20 2.06
CA LEU A 315 11.48 -18.90 0.91
C LEU A 315 12.64 -18.01 1.38
N ASP A 316 13.87 -18.33 0.98
CA ASP A 316 15.02 -17.47 1.26
C ASP A 316 15.05 -16.23 0.35
N ALA A 317 16.09 -15.40 0.52
CA ALA A 317 16.28 -14.18 -0.26
C ALA A 317 16.54 -14.46 -1.76
N GLU A 318 16.85 -15.70 -2.12
CA GLU A 318 17.07 -16.18 -3.48
C GLU A 318 15.86 -16.98 -4.03
N GLY A 319 14.78 -17.06 -3.25
CA GLY A 319 13.55 -17.76 -3.62
C GLY A 319 13.66 -19.29 -3.55
N HIS A 320 14.65 -19.87 -2.87
CA HIS A 320 14.68 -21.30 -2.59
C HIS A 320 13.80 -21.64 -1.39
N SER A 321 13.17 -22.81 -1.45
CA SER A 321 12.26 -23.26 -0.42
C SER A 321 12.97 -24.09 0.64
N HIS A 322 12.69 -23.78 1.90
CA HIS A 322 13.30 -24.39 3.07
C HIS A 322 12.24 -24.83 4.07
N VAL A 323 12.58 -25.85 4.85
CA VAL A 323 11.78 -26.34 5.97
C VAL A 323 12.67 -26.47 7.19
N LYS A 324 12.21 -25.96 8.33
CA LYS A 324 12.89 -26.09 9.62
C LYS A 324 11.93 -26.55 10.71
N ASN A 325 12.38 -27.46 11.54
CA ASN A 325 11.67 -27.92 12.73
C ASN A 325 11.96 -27.01 13.92
N ARG A 326 11.13 -27.07 14.96
CA ARG A 326 11.18 -26.18 16.13
C ARG A 326 12.55 -26.11 16.81
N GLY A 327 13.30 -27.21 16.84
CA GLY A 327 14.63 -27.28 17.46
C GLY A 327 15.71 -26.48 16.72
N GLU A 328 15.46 -26.12 15.46
CA GLU A 328 16.39 -25.38 14.60
C GLU A 328 16.09 -23.86 14.57
N LEU A 329 15.08 -23.42 15.35
CA LEU A 329 14.57 -22.05 15.32
C LEU A 329 15.05 -21.26 16.54
N GLU A 330 15.85 -20.23 16.27
CA GLU A 330 16.23 -19.22 17.24
C GLU A 330 15.15 -18.13 17.29
N VAL A 331 14.39 -18.09 18.38
CA VAL A 331 13.22 -17.21 18.54
C VAL A 331 13.42 -16.32 19.76
N PHE A 332 13.10 -15.04 19.60
CA PHE A 332 13.22 -14.03 20.66
C PHE A 332 11.86 -13.40 20.96
N TYR A 333 11.75 -12.69 22.08
CA TYR A 333 10.55 -11.94 22.42
C TYR A 333 10.27 -10.90 21.33
N ARG A 334 9.10 -11.02 20.70
CA ARG A 334 8.63 -10.14 19.62
C ARG A 334 9.52 -10.07 18.37
N ARG A 335 10.40 -11.05 18.18
CA ARG A 335 11.39 -11.05 17.09
C ARG A 335 11.74 -12.45 16.65
N PHE A 336 11.78 -12.67 15.34
CA PHE A 336 12.26 -13.91 14.74
C PHE A 336 13.27 -13.63 13.62
N PRO A 337 14.58 -13.73 13.89
CA PRO A 337 15.65 -13.31 12.97
C PRO A 337 15.61 -13.96 11.59
N LEU A 338 15.19 -15.23 11.52
CA LEU A 338 15.14 -15.94 10.24
C LEU A 338 14.24 -15.23 9.22
N LEU A 339 13.10 -14.68 9.65
CA LEU A 339 12.17 -13.99 8.75
C LEU A 339 12.47 -12.49 8.59
N GLU A 340 13.60 -12.00 9.12
CA GLU A 340 14.05 -10.63 8.82
C GLU A 340 14.56 -10.51 7.38
N LYS A 341 15.03 -11.60 6.80
CA LYS A 341 15.59 -11.68 5.43
C LYS A 341 14.89 -12.69 4.52
N ASN A 342 13.95 -13.45 5.07
CA ASN A 342 13.29 -14.56 4.39
C ASN A 342 11.76 -14.44 4.54
N PHE A 343 11.02 -15.16 3.70
CA PHE A 343 9.57 -15.01 3.57
C PHE A 343 8.84 -16.28 4.04
N ALA A 344 7.96 -16.14 5.02
CA ALA A 344 7.15 -17.28 5.49
C ALA A 344 6.16 -17.76 4.41
N VAL A 345 6.06 -19.07 4.25
CA VAL A 345 5.07 -19.73 3.38
C VAL A 345 4.00 -20.41 4.21
N SER A 346 4.38 -21.18 5.23
CA SER A 346 3.44 -21.85 6.13
C SER A 346 4.07 -22.22 7.48
N ALA A 347 3.23 -22.54 8.46
CA ALA A 347 3.66 -23.08 9.75
C ALA A 347 2.75 -24.24 10.16
N THR A 348 3.35 -25.22 10.83
CA THR A 348 2.64 -26.32 11.49
C THR A 348 2.58 -26.02 12.99
N PHE A 349 1.37 -26.02 13.53
CA PHE A 349 1.07 -25.78 14.93
C PHE A 349 0.63 -27.09 15.58
N ARG A 350 1.06 -27.35 16.81
CA ARG A 350 0.60 -28.46 17.62
C ARG A 350 -0.36 -27.98 18.69
N GLY A 351 -1.56 -28.54 18.65
CA GLY A 351 -2.54 -28.43 19.72
C GLY A 351 -2.50 -29.63 20.66
N GLN A 352 -3.37 -29.62 21.66
CA GLN A 352 -3.54 -30.74 22.59
C GLN A 352 -5.01 -31.19 22.55
N PRO A 353 -5.31 -32.50 22.50
CA PRO A 353 -6.68 -32.99 22.62
C PRO A 353 -7.35 -32.41 23.87
N ALA A 354 -8.50 -31.78 23.69
CA ALA A 354 -9.25 -31.16 24.77
C ALA A 354 -10.76 -31.22 24.50
N GLU A 355 -11.54 -31.21 25.58
CA GLU A 355 -13.00 -31.17 25.51
C GLU A 355 -13.48 -29.90 24.80
N ARG A 356 -14.43 -30.05 23.88
CA ARG A 356 -14.97 -28.93 23.09
C ARG A 356 -15.50 -27.79 23.96
N ALA A 357 -16.11 -28.12 25.11
CA ALA A 357 -16.63 -27.15 26.05
C ALA A 357 -15.54 -26.26 26.66
N GLU A 358 -14.35 -26.82 26.94
CA GLU A 358 -13.21 -26.10 27.49
C GLU A 358 -12.59 -25.16 26.46
N ILE A 359 -12.44 -25.63 25.21
CA ILE A 359 -11.97 -24.81 24.09
C ILE A 359 -12.92 -23.62 23.87
N ASP A 360 -14.23 -23.88 23.84
CA ASP A 360 -15.26 -22.85 23.67
C ASP A 360 -15.26 -21.83 24.80
N ARG A 361 -14.99 -22.26 26.04
CA ARG A 361 -14.82 -21.37 27.19
C ARG A 361 -13.61 -20.44 27.01
N ARG A 362 -12.44 -21.00 26.69
CA ARG A 362 -11.20 -20.22 26.49
C ARG A 362 -11.30 -19.25 25.32
N LEU A 363 -11.96 -19.64 24.23
CA LEU A 363 -12.23 -18.75 23.10
C LEU A 363 -13.10 -17.56 23.50
N ARG A 364 -14.18 -17.80 24.27
CA ARG A 364 -15.04 -16.72 24.79
C ARG A 364 -14.26 -15.78 25.72
N GLU A 365 -13.43 -16.32 26.61
CA GLU A 365 -12.56 -15.52 27.49
C GLU A 365 -11.59 -14.65 26.69
N SER A 366 -11.00 -15.20 25.63
CA SER A 366 -10.14 -14.44 24.72
C SER A 366 -10.87 -13.27 24.06
N GLN A 367 -12.05 -13.55 23.51
CA GLN A 367 -12.89 -12.55 22.85
C GLN A 367 -13.30 -11.42 23.81
N GLU A 368 -13.78 -11.80 24.99
CA GLU A 368 -14.24 -10.85 25.99
C GLU A 368 -13.10 -9.98 26.51
N LYS A 369 -11.94 -10.58 26.81
CA LYS A 369 -10.75 -9.83 27.22
C LYS A 369 -10.33 -8.82 26.16
N ARG A 370 -10.29 -9.20 24.88
CA ARG A 370 -9.95 -8.27 23.79
C ARG A 370 -10.98 -7.14 23.67
N ARG A 371 -12.27 -7.47 23.67
CA ARG A 371 -13.37 -6.49 23.54
C ARG A 371 -13.35 -5.44 24.66
N THR A 372 -13.00 -5.85 25.88
CA THR A 372 -13.04 -4.99 27.07
C THR A 372 -11.76 -4.18 27.28
N THR A 373 -10.60 -4.70 26.85
CA THR A 373 -9.30 -4.08 27.13
C THR A 373 -8.68 -3.34 25.94
N GLN A 374 -9.18 -3.56 24.72
CA GLN A 374 -8.59 -2.99 23.50
C GLN A 374 -9.64 -2.24 22.68
N PRO A 375 -9.25 -1.17 21.96
CA PRO A 375 -10.17 -0.43 21.11
C PRO A 375 -10.61 -1.26 19.89
N ALA A 376 -11.89 -1.16 19.54
CA ALA A 376 -12.42 -1.70 18.27
C ALA A 376 -12.11 -0.81 17.04
N ALA A 377 -11.51 0.37 17.27
CA ALA A 377 -11.19 1.34 16.23
C ALA A 377 -9.97 0.93 15.37
N LYS A 378 -9.79 1.63 14.25
CA LYS A 378 -8.63 1.48 13.35
C LYS A 378 -7.35 1.75 14.14
N SER A 379 -6.51 0.73 14.32
CA SER A 379 -5.25 0.79 15.06
C SER A 379 -4.28 -0.27 14.55
N ALA A 380 -2.99 -0.14 14.85
CA ALA A 380 -1.95 -1.11 14.49
C ALA A 380 -1.44 -1.91 15.71
N GLY A 381 -2.30 -2.14 16.70
CA GLY A 381 -1.92 -2.84 17.94
C GLY A 381 -1.24 -1.91 18.95
N CYS A 382 -0.41 -2.52 19.80
CA CYS A 382 0.40 -1.79 20.78
C CYS A 382 1.48 -0.98 20.06
N ILE A 383 1.57 0.30 20.39
CA ILE A 383 2.56 1.21 19.77
C ILE A 383 3.96 0.96 20.34
N PHE A 384 4.05 0.76 21.66
CA PHE A 384 5.31 0.60 22.37
C PHE A 384 5.45 -0.79 22.98
N LYS A 385 6.70 -1.27 23.03
CA LYS A 385 7.07 -2.41 23.86
C LYS A 385 6.88 -2.04 25.34
N ASN A 386 6.62 -3.04 26.19
CA ASN A 386 6.57 -2.81 27.63
C ASN A 386 8.00 -2.63 28.19
N PRO A 387 8.32 -1.49 28.84
CA PRO A 387 9.55 -1.39 29.60
C PRO A 387 9.51 -2.32 30.83
N VAL A 388 10.69 -2.67 31.34
CA VAL A 388 10.85 -3.64 32.46
C VAL A 388 10.09 -3.21 33.71
N THR A 389 9.96 -1.91 33.93
CA THR A 389 9.43 -1.34 35.18
C THR A 389 7.92 -1.19 35.21
N ILE A 390 7.26 -1.02 34.05
CA ILE A 390 5.83 -0.72 33.98
C ILE A 390 5.27 -1.08 32.59
N PRO A 391 4.05 -1.63 32.49
CA PRO A 391 3.40 -1.77 31.19
C PRO A 391 3.24 -0.41 30.48
N ALA A 392 3.59 -0.33 29.19
CA ALA A 392 3.59 0.93 28.45
C ALA A 392 2.21 1.60 28.43
N GLY A 393 1.13 0.81 28.31
CA GLY A 393 -0.23 1.33 28.39
C GLY A 393 -0.53 2.00 29.73
N LYS A 394 -0.12 1.39 30.84
CA LYS A 394 -0.30 1.96 32.17
C LYS A 394 0.53 3.24 32.35
N LEU A 395 1.74 3.28 31.81
CA LEU A 395 2.57 4.48 31.82
C LEU A 395 1.90 5.65 31.09
N VAL A 396 1.40 5.44 29.87
CA VAL A 396 0.72 6.48 29.09
C VAL A 396 -0.57 6.95 29.81
N ASP A 397 -1.29 6.02 30.44
CA ASP A 397 -2.47 6.32 31.25
C ASP A 397 -2.12 7.22 32.46
N GLU A 398 -1.10 6.85 33.25
CA GLU A 398 -0.64 7.62 34.42
C GLU A 398 -0.08 9.00 34.04
N LEU A 399 0.48 9.14 32.84
CA LEU A 399 0.96 10.42 32.31
C LEU A 399 -0.17 11.35 31.87
N GLY A 400 -1.42 10.87 31.87
CA GLY A 400 -2.61 11.64 31.47
C GLY A 400 -2.71 11.85 29.96
N LEU A 401 -2.11 10.97 29.16
CA LEU A 401 -1.99 11.15 27.70
C LEU A 401 -3.11 10.46 26.89
N LYS A 402 -4.06 9.77 27.54
CA LYS A 402 -5.27 9.32 26.84
C LYS A 402 -6.01 10.51 26.23
N ASN A 403 -6.53 10.33 25.01
CA ASN A 403 -7.15 11.38 24.19
C ASN A 403 -6.24 12.48 23.65
N SER A 404 -4.94 12.50 23.97
CA SER A 404 -4.01 13.37 23.26
C SER A 404 -4.06 13.08 21.76
N ARG A 405 -3.94 14.13 20.95
CA ARG A 405 -4.09 14.04 19.49
C ARG A 405 -3.16 14.98 18.75
N VAL A 406 -2.81 14.54 17.55
CA VAL A 406 -2.19 15.34 16.50
C VAL A 406 -3.02 15.08 15.24
N GLY A 407 -3.63 16.14 14.68
CA GLY A 407 -4.58 15.99 13.58
C GLY A 407 -5.67 14.96 13.85
N ASN A 408 -5.75 13.92 13.01
CA ASN A 408 -6.72 12.83 13.12
C ASN A 408 -6.18 11.59 13.89
N ALA A 409 -4.91 11.58 14.29
CA ALA A 409 -4.33 10.55 15.14
C ALA A 409 -4.60 10.85 16.61
N ARG A 410 -5.04 9.84 17.38
CA ARG A 410 -5.37 10.02 18.81
C ARG A 410 -4.97 8.83 19.67
N VAL A 411 -4.49 9.08 20.88
CA VAL A 411 -4.33 8.04 21.91
C VAL A 411 -5.70 7.53 22.37
N SER A 412 -5.90 6.21 22.28
CA SER A 412 -7.17 5.56 22.60
C SER A 412 -7.66 5.87 24.01
N ARG A 413 -8.98 6.07 24.13
CA ARG A 413 -9.69 6.18 25.44
C ARG A 413 -9.64 4.88 26.22
N VAL A 414 -9.58 3.76 25.51
CA VAL A 414 -9.67 2.43 26.11
C VAL A 414 -8.31 2.05 26.70
N HIS A 415 -7.24 2.18 25.90
CA HIS A 415 -5.91 1.68 26.25
C HIS A 415 -4.80 2.64 25.81
N GLY A 416 -3.99 3.16 26.74
CA GLY A 416 -2.97 4.18 26.44
C GLY A 416 -1.89 3.76 25.46
N ASN A 417 -1.64 2.45 25.30
CA ASN A 417 -0.65 1.95 24.32
C ASN A 417 -1.21 1.82 22.89
N PHE A 418 -2.40 2.33 22.59
CA PHE A 418 -3.00 2.26 21.24
C PHE A 418 -3.20 3.66 20.71
N ILE A 419 -2.70 3.92 19.50
CA ILE A 419 -3.11 5.07 18.70
C ILE A 419 -4.21 4.61 17.74
N VAL A 420 -5.27 5.40 17.66
CA VAL A 420 -6.40 5.18 16.77
C VAL A 420 -6.46 6.25 15.70
N ASN A 421 -6.89 5.85 14.51
CA ASN A 421 -7.18 6.76 13.41
C ASN A 421 -8.67 7.13 13.46
N ASP A 422 -8.98 8.38 13.79
CA ASP A 422 -10.36 8.91 13.88
C ASP A 422 -10.94 9.29 12.50
N GLY A 423 -10.23 9.05 11.40
CA GLY A 423 -10.70 9.37 10.04
C GLY A 423 -9.61 9.19 8.99
N GLU A 424 -8.99 10.32 8.63
CA GLU A 424 -7.94 10.49 7.62
C GLU A 424 -6.61 10.88 8.27
N ALA A 425 -6.18 10.14 9.30
CA ALA A 425 -4.86 10.36 9.88
C ALA A 425 -3.76 10.11 8.86
N THR A 426 -2.72 10.94 8.87
CA THR A 426 -1.50 10.70 8.08
C THR A 426 -0.45 9.97 8.92
N ALA A 427 0.55 9.40 8.27
CA ALA A 427 1.65 8.77 8.99
C ALA A 427 2.46 9.81 9.77
N ALA A 428 2.65 11.00 9.21
CA ALA A 428 3.27 12.13 9.89
C ALA A 428 2.57 12.48 11.22
N GLU A 429 1.24 12.58 11.22
CA GLU A 429 0.46 12.86 12.44
C GLU A 429 0.63 11.75 13.51
N VAL A 430 0.64 10.48 13.09
CA VAL A 430 0.84 9.35 14.01
C VAL A 430 2.26 9.39 14.60
N LEU A 431 3.28 9.68 13.78
CA LEU A 431 4.67 9.76 14.23
C LEU A 431 4.91 10.91 15.18
N GLU A 432 4.35 12.08 14.91
CA GLU A 432 4.42 13.24 15.81
C GLU A 432 3.79 12.89 17.18
N LEU A 433 2.64 12.24 17.18
CA LEU A 433 2.00 11.79 18.43
C LEU A 433 2.84 10.74 19.17
N ILE A 434 3.52 9.84 18.46
CA ILE A 434 4.45 8.87 19.05
C ILE A 434 5.61 9.60 19.74
N ASP A 435 6.22 10.57 19.06
CA ASP A 435 7.35 11.32 19.59
C ASP A 435 6.95 12.18 20.79
N ASP A 436 5.76 12.78 20.78
CA ASP A 436 5.20 13.48 21.94
C ASP A 436 5.08 12.57 23.16
N ILE A 437 4.55 11.35 22.98
CA ILE A 437 4.42 10.37 24.08
C ILE A 437 5.79 9.99 24.63
N LYS A 438 6.76 9.70 23.75
CA LYS A 438 8.15 9.37 24.15
C LYS A 438 8.79 10.51 24.92
N ASN A 439 8.64 11.74 24.43
CA ASN A 439 9.18 12.94 25.07
C ASN A 439 8.59 13.19 26.46
N VAL A 440 7.27 13.01 26.62
CA VAL A 440 6.60 13.16 27.91
C VAL A 440 7.03 12.05 28.88
N ALA A 441 7.12 10.79 28.43
CA ALA A 441 7.56 9.66 29.25
C ALA A 441 9.00 9.84 29.75
N ARG A 442 9.92 10.23 28.85
CA ARG A 442 11.31 10.55 29.18
C ARG A 442 11.40 11.69 30.19
N ARG A 443 10.73 12.82 29.92
CA ARG A 443 10.82 14.01 30.76
C ARG A 443 10.20 13.83 32.15
N LYS A 444 9.05 13.16 32.26
CA LYS A 444 8.30 13.04 33.53
C LYS A 444 8.68 11.81 34.36
N ARG A 445 9.14 10.73 33.72
CA ARG A 445 9.40 9.44 34.39
C ARG A 445 10.79 8.87 34.13
N GLY A 446 11.60 9.49 33.28
CA GLY A 446 12.94 9.00 32.94
C GLY A 446 12.92 7.67 32.16
N ILE A 447 11.78 7.33 31.54
CA ILE A 447 11.60 6.06 30.81
C ILE A 447 11.68 6.34 29.32
N GLU A 448 12.63 5.68 28.65
CA GLU A 448 12.71 5.64 27.19
C GLU A 448 11.75 4.57 26.65
N LEU A 449 10.78 4.98 25.84
CA LEU A 449 9.84 4.06 25.18
C LEU A 449 10.37 3.65 23.81
N GLU A 450 10.40 2.34 23.55
CA GLU A 450 10.69 1.77 22.24
C GLU A 450 9.41 1.38 21.52
N THR A 451 9.32 1.62 20.22
CA THR A 451 8.19 1.21 19.39
C THR A 451 8.19 -0.31 19.18
N GLU A 452 7.02 -0.94 19.30
CA GLU A 452 6.73 -2.32 18.85
C GLU A 452 6.16 -2.32 17.42
N LEU A 453 5.52 -1.20 17.04
CA LEU A 453 5.05 -0.92 15.69
C LEU A 453 6.22 -0.82 14.71
N GLU A 454 6.10 -1.49 13.56
CA GLU A 454 7.09 -1.40 12.49
C GLU A 454 6.79 -0.18 11.61
N ILE A 455 7.72 0.77 11.59
CA ILE A 455 7.63 1.99 10.79
C ILE A 455 8.41 1.77 9.49
N VAL A 456 7.72 1.84 8.35
CA VAL A 456 8.29 1.49 7.04
C VAL A 456 7.95 2.54 5.98
N GLY A 457 8.65 2.49 4.85
CA GLY A 457 8.45 3.40 3.73
C GLY A 457 9.24 4.70 3.83
N GLU A 458 8.91 5.64 2.95
CA GLU A 458 9.64 6.89 2.73
C GLU A 458 8.81 8.10 3.18
N PRO A 459 9.45 9.20 3.65
CA PRO A 459 8.76 10.47 3.80
C PRO A 459 8.17 10.93 2.46
N GLU A 460 7.14 11.77 2.51
CA GLU A 460 6.47 12.30 1.31
C GLU A 460 7.38 13.18 0.44
#